data_AF-A0A7S2AKL3-F1
#
_entry.id   AF-A0A7S2AKL3-F1
#
_cell.length_a   1.000
_cell.length_b   1.000
_cell.length_c   1.000
_cell.angle_alpha   90.00
_cell.angle_beta   90.00
_cell.angle_gamma   90.00
#
_symmetry.space_group_name_H-M   'P 1'
#
loop_
_entity.id
_entity.type
_entity.pdbx_description
1 polymer ?
#
loop_
_entity_poly.entity_id
_entity_poly.type
_entity_poly.pdbx_seq_one_letter_code
_entity_poly.pdbx_strand_id
1 'polypeptide(L)'
;MTGPRPPPPPPLPQKEDEPPPPPPCPTVEGWKECLSLVTFDLAAGYADVLGLQELLAAMVLGSPMPAAWDHWSLLQQNGTASGQSKGQQGAQGPMADLYHWMDSNAAQVYPQRVESLFKSSRILQRDETVKLAFRLGGDYHVWTSKRFLFVDRKGWADMGRKTLYRSIPYTAIKGFEVTSAGAWDWDSELAFYTDMPWLKHYKQDLRSGQVNLRSILQVLGEELMEPPETAPGALLEGAGPWYDFRGWLHGYAYELDPVAANKEFHEDKPLLLPGEEVRFACKVGRDTTLLTQMRALRVDVQGFTGTRVNYKSIPYRSMGSFFVRTAGIASIDAEMQLFTPAPAMPVLQQSFRYDLVDLFGVSKVLTDGLAEDFGPDIEMPIYPPMY
;
A
#
# COMPACT_ATOMS: atom_id res chain seq x y z
N MET A 1 -30.45 -45.02 20.45
CA MET A 1 -29.76 -45.46 19.21
C MET A 1 -29.64 -44.25 18.29
N THR A 2 -28.49 -43.57 18.27
CA THR A 2 -28.20 -42.51 17.30
C THR A 2 -27.35 -43.13 16.19
N GLY A 3 -27.96 -43.38 15.03
CA GLY A 3 -27.28 -43.96 13.88
C GLY A 3 -26.12 -43.09 13.37
N PRO A 4 -25.16 -43.67 12.64
CA PRO A 4 -24.01 -42.94 12.10
C PRO A 4 -24.47 -41.84 11.13
N ARG A 5 -23.84 -40.65 11.23
CA ARG A 5 -24.09 -39.54 10.29
C ARG A 5 -23.67 -39.94 8.87
N PRO A 6 -24.44 -39.54 7.83
CA PRO A 6 -24.06 -39.81 6.46
C PRO A 6 -22.73 -39.10 6.11
N PRO A 7 -21.93 -39.68 5.21
CA PRO A 7 -20.69 -39.06 4.75
C PRO A 7 -20.98 -37.72 4.07
N PRO A 8 -20.04 -36.75 4.15
CA PRO A 8 -20.20 -35.47 3.47
C PRO A 8 -20.31 -35.68 1.96
N PRO A 9 -21.08 -34.82 1.27
CA PRO A 9 -21.20 -34.91 -0.18
C PRO A 9 -19.82 -34.70 -0.84
N PRO A 10 -19.58 -35.32 -2.01
CA PRO A 10 -18.37 -35.06 -2.77
C PRO A 10 -18.28 -33.58 -3.14
N PRO A 11 -17.07 -33.00 -3.21
CA PRO A 11 -16.91 -31.62 -3.64
C PRO A 11 -17.51 -31.44 -5.03
N LEU A 12 -18.24 -30.34 -5.20
CA LEU A 12 -18.80 -29.98 -6.50
C LEU A 12 -17.67 -29.86 -7.53
N PRO A 13 -17.86 -30.33 -8.77
CA PRO A 13 -16.87 -30.15 -9.82
C PRO A 13 -16.59 -28.65 -9.98
N GLN A 14 -15.32 -28.26 -9.87
CA GLN A 14 -14.89 -26.90 -10.17
C GLN A 14 -15.30 -26.59 -11.62
N LYS A 15 -15.95 -25.45 -11.85
CA LYS A 15 -16.19 -24.98 -13.22
C LYS A 15 -14.84 -24.71 -13.86
N GLU A 16 -14.62 -25.23 -15.07
CA GLU A 16 -13.35 -25.17 -15.81
C GLU A 16 -12.84 -23.72 -16.07
N ASP A 17 -13.63 -22.69 -15.79
CA ASP A 17 -13.33 -21.27 -16.03
C ASP A 17 -12.98 -20.45 -14.77
N GLU A 18 -12.97 -21.04 -13.56
CA GLU A 18 -12.60 -20.31 -12.33
C GLU A 18 -11.15 -20.60 -11.91
N PRO A 19 -10.33 -19.58 -11.59
CA PRO A 19 -8.97 -19.82 -11.10
C PRO A 19 -9.02 -20.67 -9.83
N PRO A 20 -8.05 -21.59 -9.64
CA PRO A 20 -8.03 -22.44 -8.46
C PRO A 20 -8.06 -21.57 -7.20
N PRO A 21 -8.79 -21.98 -6.15
CA PRO A 21 -8.80 -21.25 -4.89
C PRO A 21 -7.34 -21.10 -4.42
N PRO A 22 -6.96 -19.93 -3.87
CA PRO A 22 -5.60 -19.72 -3.40
C PRO A 22 -5.21 -20.84 -2.42
N PRO A 23 -3.95 -21.32 -2.45
CA PRO A 23 -3.54 -22.42 -1.60
C PRO A 23 -3.86 -22.09 -0.14
N PRO A 24 -4.45 -23.03 0.64
CA PRO A 24 -4.48 -22.88 2.08
C PRO A 24 -3.03 -22.76 2.55
N CYS A 25 -2.78 -21.78 3.41
CA CYS A 25 -1.46 -21.23 3.78
C CYS A 25 -0.30 -22.25 3.82
N PRO A 26 0.95 -21.83 3.56
CA PRO A 26 2.11 -22.70 3.75
C PRO A 26 2.14 -23.20 5.20
N THR A 27 1.92 -24.49 5.39
CA THR A 27 1.91 -25.13 6.70
C THR A 27 3.34 -25.54 7.04
N VAL A 28 3.94 -24.84 8.00
CA VAL A 28 5.17 -25.30 8.66
C VAL A 28 4.80 -26.51 9.50
N GLU A 29 5.59 -27.59 9.41
CA GLU A 29 5.36 -28.83 10.15
C GLU A 29 5.22 -28.54 11.65
N GLY A 30 4.10 -28.95 12.26
CA GLY A 30 3.78 -28.75 13.68
C GLY A 30 2.83 -27.59 14.00
N TRP A 31 2.48 -26.73 13.04
CA TRP A 31 1.53 -25.63 13.26
C TRP A 31 0.11 -26.06 12.84
N LYS A 32 -0.82 -26.14 13.80
CA LYS A 32 -2.21 -26.58 13.57
C LYS A 32 -3.08 -25.54 12.86
N GLU A 33 -2.66 -24.27 12.84
CA GLU A 33 -3.42 -23.15 12.27
C GLU A 33 -2.48 -22.22 11.50
N CYS A 34 -3.02 -21.55 10.46
CA CYS A 34 -2.33 -20.46 9.79
C CYS A 34 -2.17 -19.27 10.76
N LEU A 35 -1.02 -19.16 11.41
CA LEU A 35 -0.73 -18.01 12.26
C LEU A 35 -0.23 -16.85 11.42
N SER A 36 -1.16 -16.03 10.94
CA SER A 36 -0.87 -14.76 10.26
C SER A 36 -0.74 -13.57 11.22
N LEU A 37 -1.01 -13.77 12.51
CA LEU A 37 -0.93 -12.75 13.56
C LEU A 37 -0.54 -13.43 14.88
N VAL A 38 0.40 -12.83 15.60
CA VAL A 38 0.75 -13.23 16.96
C VAL A 38 0.49 -12.05 17.89
N THR A 39 -0.26 -12.29 18.97
CA THR A 39 -0.53 -11.31 20.02
C THR A 39 -0.12 -11.87 21.37
N PHE A 40 0.61 -11.08 22.15
CA PHE A 40 0.97 -11.43 23.52
C PHE A 40 0.97 -10.18 24.39
N ASP A 41 0.58 -10.35 25.64
CA ASP A 41 0.58 -9.28 26.63
C ASP A 41 1.96 -9.16 27.28
N LEU A 42 2.37 -7.92 27.54
CA LEU A 42 3.61 -7.60 28.25
C LEU A 42 3.29 -6.89 29.56
N ALA A 43 3.93 -7.32 30.65
CA ALA A 43 3.76 -6.69 31.95
C ALA A 43 4.60 -5.41 32.05
N ALA A 44 3.98 -4.32 32.49
CA ALA A 44 4.65 -3.04 32.70
C ALA A 44 5.85 -3.21 33.66
N GLY A 45 7.01 -2.70 33.26
CA GLY A 45 8.26 -2.79 34.03
C GLY A 45 9.07 -4.06 33.82
N TYR A 46 8.53 -5.09 33.13
CA TYR A 46 9.21 -6.37 32.90
C TYR A 46 9.63 -6.62 31.45
N ALA A 47 9.19 -5.78 30.52
CA ALA A 47 9.53 -5.88 29.10
C ALA A 47 9.97 -4.53 28.54
N ASP A 48 11.07 -4.53 27.78
CA ASP A 48 11.45 -3.40 26.95
C ASP A 48 10.69 -3.46 25.62
N VAL A 49 9.52 -2.82 25.60
CA VAL A 49 8.65 -2.74 24.41
C VAL A 49 9.37 -2.07 23.24
N LEU A 50 10.30 -1.13 23.50
CA LEU A 50 11.03 -0.43 22.44
C LEU A 50 12.13 -1.30 21.86
N GLY A 51 12.87 -2.02 22.71
CA GLY A 51 13.83 -3.04 22.26
C GLY A 51 13.16 -4.10 21.39
N LEU A 52 11.96 -4.55 21.76
CA LEU A 52 11.16 -5.47 20.94
C LEU A 52 10.72 -4.84 19.60
N GLN A 53 10.28 -3.58 19.62
CA GLN A 53 9.89 -2.85 18.41
C GLN A 53 11.08 -2.68 17.45
N GLU A 54 12.25 -2.30 17.96
CA GLU A 54 13.50 -2.14 17.20
C GLU A 54 13.94 -3.48 16.58
N LEU A 55 13.91 -4.55 17.38
CA LEU A 55 14.19 -5.92 16.96
C LEU A 55 13.30 -6.37 15.80
N LEU A 56 11.98 -6.26 15.97
CA LEU A 56 11.00 -6.67 14.96
C LEU A 56 11.10 -5.82 13.71
N ALA A 57 11.32 -4.50 13.85
CA ALA A 57 11.52 -3.61 12.71
C ALA A 57 12.77 -4.00 11.91
N ALA A 58 13.88 -4.33 12.57
CA ALA A 58 15.10 -4.79 11.91
C ALA A 58 14.88 -6.09 11.12
N MET A 59 14.14 -7.05 11.70
CA MET A 59 13.81 -8.31 11.02
C MET A 59 12.89 -8.12 9.81
N VAL A 60 11.88 -7.24 9.92
CA VAL A 60 10.84 -7.08 8.89
C VAL A 60 11.25 -6.13 7.77
N LEU A 61 11.98 -5.05 8.08
CA LEU A 61 12.29 -3.98 7.13
C LEU A 61 13.71 -4.08 6.55
N GLY A 62 14.55 -4.95 7.11
CA GLY A 62 15.97 -5.05 6.79
C GLY A 62 16.80 -3.91 7.38
N SER A 63 17.97 -4.24 7.94
CA SER A 63 19.02 -3.29 8.36
C SER A 63 20.29 -4.09 8.67
N PRO A 64 21.51 -3.53 8.53
CA PRO A 64 22.70 -4.16 9.08
C PRO A 64 22.60 -4.17 10.60
N MET A 65 22.11 -5.27 11.19
CA MET A 65 22.30 -5.52 12.61
C MET A 65 23.80 -5.44 12.91
N PRO A 66 24.26 -4.65 13.89
CA PRO A 66 25.65 -4.71 14.30
C PRO A 66 26.00 -6.16 14.62
N ALA A 67 27.11 -6.66 14.06
CA ALA A 67 27.57 -8.04 14.26
C ALA A 67 27.72 -8.43 15.75
N ALA A 68 27.86 -7.44 16.63
CA ALA A 68 27.82 -7.57 18.07
C ALA A 68 26.41 -7.27 18.61
N TRP A 69 25.44 -8.13 18.29
CA TRP A 69 24.24 -8.22 19.10
C TRP A 69 24.57 -9.09 20.30
N ASP A 70 24.90 -8.47 21.43
CA ASP A 70 24.92 -9.17 22.70
C ASP A 70 23.46 -9.36 23.12
N HIS A 71 22.88 -10.49 22.74
CA HIS A 71 21.44 -10.82 22.81
C HIS A 71 20.82 -10.65 24.22
N TRP A 72 21.67 -10.45 25.24
CA TRP A 72 21.32 -10.30 26.65
C TRP A 72 21.18 -8.85 27.14
N SER A 73 21.66 -7.86 26.39
CA SER A 73 21.74 -6.46 26.86
C SER A 73 20.39 -5.73 26.90
N LEU A 74 19.41 -6.13 26.08
CA LEU A 74 18.04 -5.57 26.09
C LEU A 74 17.22 -6.02 27.31
N LEU A 75 17.55 -7.18 27.89
CA LEU A 75 16.89 -7.68 29.11
C LEU A 75 17.57 -7.17 30.39
N GLN A 76 18.86 -6.84 30.34
CA GLN A 76 19.63 -6.46 31.52
C GLN A 76 19.46 -5.00 31.95
N GLN A 77 19.05 -4.08 31.09
CA GLN A 77 18.93 -2.66 31.47
C GLN A 77 17.86 -2.36 32.53
N ASN A 78 16.94 -3.29 32.81
CA ASN A 78 15.97 -3.18 33.91
C ASN A 78 16.18 -4.20 35.04
N GLY A 79 17.17 -5.09 34.94
CA GLY A 79 17.37 -6.20 35.89
C GLY A 79 18.08 -5.84 37.20
N THR A 80 18.66 -4.65 37.34
CA THR A 80 19.43 -4.26 38.53
C THR A 80 18.81 -3.15 39.38
N ALA A 81 17.52 -2.84 39.20
CA ALA A 81 16.80 -1.95 40.12
C ALA A 81 16.12 -2.75 41.25
N SER A 82 16.88 -3.61 41.93
CA SER A 82 16.49 -4.09 43.26
C SER A 82 16.64 -2.94 44.26
N GLY A 83 15.54 -2.19 44.43
CA GLY A 83 15.32 -1.29 45.57
C GLY A 83 15.97 0.08 45.45
N GLN A 84 15.19 1.10 45.06
CA GLN A 84 15.05 2.34 45.83
C GLN A 84 14.02 3.31 45.23
N SER A 85 13.25 3.92 46.15
CA SER A 85 12.41 5.12 46.05
C SER A 85 11.23 5.15 45.09
N LYS A 86 10.03 4.92 45.66
CA LYS A 86 8.87 5.78 45.41
C LYS A 86 9.25 7.22 45.80
N GLY A 87 9.42 8.11 44.82
CA GLY A 87 9.66 9.53 45.07
C GLY A 87 9.92 10.31 43.80
N GLN A 88 8.96 11.16 43.42
CA GLN A 88 9.08 12.35 42.56
C GLN A 88 10.42 12.52 41.80
N GLN A 89 10.47 12.02 40.56
CA GLN A 89 11.25 12.64 39.49
C GLN A 89 10.35 12.67 38.27
N GLY A 90 10.11 13.88 37.73
CA GLY A 90 9.33 14.03 36.50
C GLY A 90 9.98 13.20 35.39
N ALA A 91 9.15 12.50 34.61
CA ALA A 91 9.61 11.66 33.51
C ALA A 91 10.39 12.50 32.49
N GLN A 92 11.73 12.51 32.59
CA GLN A 92 12.64 13.11 31.61
C GLN A 92 13.35 11.97 30.90
N GLY A 93 13.06 11.80 29.61
CA GLY A 93 13.63 10.76 28.76
C GLY A 93 13.01 10.79 27.35
N PRO A 94 13.66 10.17 26.34
CA PRO A 94 13.27 10.34 24.93
C PRO A 94 11.79 10.05 24.63
N MET A 95 11.21 9.03 25.28
CA MET A 95 9.78 8.73 25.13
C MET A 95 8.86 9.76 25.81
N ALA A 96 9.27 10.31 26.95
CA ALA A 96 8.50 11.36 27.60
C ALA A 96 8.51 12.63 26.73
N ASP A 97 9.66 12.95 26.13
CA ASP A 97 9.80 14.07 25.19
C ASP A 97 8.98 13.85 23.92
N LEU A 98 9.00 12.63 23.36
CA LEU A 98 8.17 12.26 22.22
C LEU A 98 6.69 12.41 22.55
N TYR A 99 6.22 11.84 23.66
CA TYR A 99 4.82 11.92 24.04
C TYR A 99 4.38 13.34 24.38
N HIS A 100 5.23 14.13 25.03
CA HIS A 100 4.99 15.55 25.28
C HIS A 100 4.87 16.33 23.96
N TRP A 101 5.77 16.07 22.99
CA TRP A 101 5.67 16.65 21.66
C TRP A 101 4.37 16.22 20.95
N MET A 102 4.02 14.93 21.01
CA MET A 102 2.79 14.41 20.42
C MET A 102 1.51 14.95 21.08
N ASP A 103 1.57 15.30 22.37
CA ASP A 103 0.46 15.90 23.13
C ASP A 103 0.32 17.40 22.85
N SER A 104 1.39 18.05 22.42
CA SER A 104 1.36 19.47 22.10
C SER A 104 0.46 19.75 20.87
N ASN A 105 -0.20 20.91 20.86
CA ASN A 105 -1.00 21.40 19.72
C ASN A 105 -0.12 21.92 18.57
N ALA A 106 1.08 21.35 18.38
CA ALA A 106 1.97 21.76 17.30
C ALA A 106 1.27 21.53 15.95
N ALA A 107 0.88 22.63 15.31
CA ALA A 107 0.14 22.63 14.04
C ALA A 107 0.97 22.15 12.85
N GLN A 108 2.30 22.01 13.00
CA GLN A 108 3.19 21.66 11.91
C GLN A 108 4.10 20.49 12.29
N VAL A 109 3.93 19.38 11.57
CA VAL A 109 4.74 18.19 11.68
C VAL A 109 5.89 18.31 10.69
N TYR A 110 7.08 18.67 11.19
CA TYR A 110 8.29 18.76 10.37
C TYR A 110 8.97 17.38 10.27
N PRO A 111 9.21 16.83 9.08
CA PRO A 111 9.81 15.50 8.90
C PRO A 111 11.09 15.29 9.70
N GLN A 112 12.01 16.27 9.70
CA GLN A 112 13.29 16.19 10.40
C GLN A 112 13.12 16.14 11.92
N ARG A 113 12.10 16.82 12.45
CA ARG A 113 11.79 16.78 13.89
C ARG A 113 11.20 15.43 14.28
N VAL A 114 10.30 14.89 13.46
CA VAL A 114 9.74 13.54 13.65
C VAL A 114 10.86 12.50 13.59
N GLU A 115 11.74 12.59 12.60
CA GLU A 115 12.87 11.69 12.45
C GLU A 115 13.74 11.68 13.70
N SER A 116 14.17 12.85 14.17
CA SER A 116 15.00 12.98 15.37
C SER A 116 14.33 12.40 16.62
N LEU A 117 13.06 12.75 16.86
CA LEU A 117 12.30 12.27 18.02
C LEU A 117 12.06 10.75 17.98
N PHE A 118 11.75 10.21 16.80
CA PHE A 118 11.46 8.79 16.68
C PHE A 118 12.75 7.93 16.68
N LYS A 119 13.86 8.45 16.15
CA LYS A 119 15.19 7.81 16.27
C LYS A 119 15.68 7.80 17.71
N SER A 120 15.58 8.94 18.42
CA SER A 120 15.97 9.01 19.84
C SER A 120 15.11 8.11 20.73
N SER A 121 13.87 7.83 20.29
CA SER A 121 12.91 6.94 20.93
C SER A 121 13.00 5.48 20.47
N ARG A 122 13.96 5.10 19.61
CA ARG A 122 14.14 3.74 19.07
C ARG A 122 12.93 3.18 18.28
N ILE A 123 12.09 4.06 17.74
CA ILE A 123 10.95 3.67 16.88
C ILE A 123 11.39 3.51 15.43
N LEU A 124 12.25 4.43 14.95
CA LEU A 124 12.87 4.35 13.63
C LEU A 124 14.27 3.76 13.72
N GLN A 125 14.65 3.01 12.69
CA GLN A 125 16.02 2.54 12.56
C GLN A 125 16.99 3.70 12.30
N ARG A 126 18.28 3.47 12.52
CA ARG A 126 19.31 4.50 12.33
C ARG A 126 19.39 5.00 10.88
N ASP A 127 19.25 4.08 9.94
CA ASP A 127 19.29 4.30 8.49
C ASP A 127 17.91 4.61 7.87
N GLU A 128 16.85 4.63 8.67
CA GLU A 128 15.50 4.98 8.22
C GLU A 128 15.33 6.51 8.23
N THR A 129 14.84 7.10 7.13
CA THR A 129 14.64 8.55 7.00
C THR A 129 13.15 8.89 6.90
N VAL A 130 12.71 10.04 7.40
CA VAL A 130 11.31 10.49 7.29
C VAL A 130 11.16 11.39 6.06
N LYS A 131 10.36 10.94 5.09
CA LYS A 131 10.07 11.67 3.84
C LYS A 131 8.91 12.63 4.02
N LEU A 132 7.87 12.18 4.69
CA LEU A 132 6.64 12.94 4.93
C LEU A 132 6.08 12.56 6.30
N ALA A 133 5.59 13.54 7.04
CA ALA A 133 4.85 13.26 8.26
C ALA A 133 3.76 14.30 8.47
N PHE A 134 2.58 13.86 8.90
CA PHE A 134 1.46 14.73 9.22
C PHE A 134 0.59 14.11 10.31
N ARG A 135 -0.24 14.96 10.92
CA ARG A 135 -1.14 14.60 11.99
C ARG A 135 -2.58 14.70 11.51
N LEU A 136 -3.39 13.68 11.79
CA LEU A 136 -4.83 13.64 11.54
C LEU A 136 -5.55 13.48 12.87
N GLY A 137 -5.98 14.58 13.47
CA GLY A 137 -6.60 14.55 14.79
C GLY A 137 -5.63 14.07 15.88
N GLY A 138 -5.84 12.85 16.41
CA GLY A 138 -4.96 12.22 17.41
C GLY A 138 -3.85 11.36 16.80
N ASP A 139 -3.94 11.08 15.51
CA ASP A 139 -3.13 10.08 14.84
C ASP A 139 -1.98 10.73 14.06
N TYR A 140 -0.85 10.03 13.97
CA TYR A 140 0.30 10.46 13.19
C TYR A 140 0.55 9.49 12.04
N HIS A 141 0.72 10.06 10.86
CA HIS A 141 1.13 9.37 9.65
C HIS A 141 2.58 9.73 9.41
N VAL A 142 3.47 8.74 9.50
CA VAL A 142 4.91 8.91 9.30
C VAL A 142 5.33 8.03 8.14
N TRP A 143 5.73 8.67 7.05
CA TRP A 143 6.17 8.02 5.83
C TRP A 143 7.69 8.05 5.79
N THR A 144 8.29 6.88 5.83
CA THR A 144 9.74 6.73 5.92
C THR A 144 10.32 6.28 4.59
N SER A 145 11.61 5.95 4.55
CA SER A 145 12.24 5.28 3.40
C SER A 145 12.09 3.76 3.42
N LYS A 146 11.25 3.20 4.30
CA LYS A 146 11.08 1.75 4.47
C LYS A 146 9.62 1.33 4.65
N ARG A 147 8.80 2.19 5.25
CA ARG A 147 7.42 1.88 5.61
C ARG A 147 6.55 3.11 5.74
N PHE A 148 5.26 2.87 5.63
CA PHE A 148 4.25 3.71 6.24
C PHE A 148 4.08 3.31 7.72
N LEU A 149 4.37 4.22 8.64
CA LEU A 149 4.20 4.07 10.08
C LEU A 149 2.99 4.89 10.55
N PHE A 150 1.95 4.17 10.96
CA PHE A 150 0.74 4.75 11.57
C PHE A 150 0.86 4.71 13.10
N VAL A 151 0.75 5.87 13.73
CA VAL A 151 0.79 6.01 15.20
C VAL A 151 -0.56 6.50 15.68
N ASP A 152 -1.31 5.62 16.32
CA ASP A 152 -2.66 5.89 16.83
C ASP A 152 -2.61 6.06 18.34
N ARG A 153 -3.09 7.21 18.83
CA ARG A 153 -3.04 7.55 20.25
C ARG A 153 -4.46 7.63 20.82
N LYS A 154 -4.85 6.58 21.56
CA LYS A 154 -6.18 6.43 22.14
C LYS A 154 -6.17 6.63 23.65
N GLY A 155 -7.28 7.11 24.19
CA GLY A 155 -7.51 7.24 25.63
C GLY A 155 -7.57 8.68 26.11
N TRP A 156 -8.22 8.87 27.26
CA TRP A 156 -8.39 10.19 27.89
C TRP A 156 -7.18 10.46 28.79
N ALA A 157 -6.74 11.72 28.86
CA ALA A 157 -5.53 12.10 29.62
C ALA A 157 -5.57 11.59 31.07
N ASP A 158 -6.76 11.58 31.68
CA ASP A 158 -6.97 11.21 33.08
C ASP A 158 -7.06 9.67 33.32
N MET A 159 -7.22 8.88 32.25
CA MET A 159 -7.31 7.40 32.32
C MET A 159 -6.09 6.69 31.70
N GLY A 160 -5.08 7.46 31.28
CA GLY A 160 -3.91 6.98 30.56
C GLY A 160 -4.13 6.92 29.04
N ARG A 161 -3.14 7.42 28.29
CA ARG A 161 -3.10 7.31 26.83
C ARG A 161 -2.36 6.04 26.43
N LYS A 162 -2.95 5.25 25.52
CA LYS A 162 -2.33 4.12 24.85
C LYS A 162 -1.90 4.56 23.45
N THR A 163 -0.68 4.21 23.06
CA THR A 163 -0.15 4.50 21.73
C THR A 163 0.09 3.19 20.99
N LEU A 164 -0.51 3.05 19.82
CA LEU A 164 -0.31 1.93 18.91
C LEU A 164 0.63 2.38 17.78
N TYR A 165 1.74 1.66 17.59
CA TYR A 165 2.65 1.83 16.46
C TYR A 165 2.41 0.70 15.46
N ARG A 166 1.90 1.02 14.27
CA ARG A 166 1.62 0.04 13.22
C ARG A 166 2.50 0.31 12.00
N SER A 167 3.35 -0.65 11.66
CA SER A 167 4.24 -0.58 10.49
C SER A 167 3.63 -1.32 9.31
N ILE A 168 3.54 -0.66 8.16
CA ILE A 168 3.19 -1.24 6.87
C ILE A 168 4.41 -1.07 5.95
N PRO A 169 5.25 -2.11 5.78
CA PRO A 169 6.39 -2.05 4.86
C PRO A 169 5.93 -1.75 3.43
N TYR A 170 6.71 -0.98 2.68
CA TYR A 170 6.38 -0.69 1.27
C TYR A 170 6.36 -1.95 0.40
N THR A 171 7.22 -2.92 0.71
CA THR A 171 7.25 -4.23 0.06
C THR A 171 5.95 -5.02 0.22
N ALA A 172 5.19 -4.77 1.29
CA ALA A 172 3.91 -5.42 1.55
C ALA A 172 2.74 -4.76 0.80
N ILE A 173 2.88 -3.51 0.37
CA ILE A 173 1.84 -2.78 -0.36
C ILE A 173 1.90 -3.19 -1.84
N LYS A 174 0.84 -3.85 -2.33
CA LYS A 174 0.72 -4.33 -3.73
C LYS A 174 -0.10 -3.41 -4.61
N GLY A 175 -0.76 -2.45 -4.00
CA GLY A 175 -1.37 -1.34 -4.69
C GLY A 175 -1.95 -0.36 -3.70
N PHE A 176 -2.32 0.80 -4.22
CA PHE A 176 -2.91 1.86 -3.42
C PHE A 176 -4.00 2.57 -4.19
N GLU A 177 -4.87 3.24 -3.45
CA GLU A 177 -5.97 4.00 -4.00
C GLU A 177 -6.05 5.35 -3.29
N VAL A 178 -6.16 6.41 -4.08
CA VAL A 178 -6.47 7.74 -3.58
C VAL A 178 -7.80 8.13 -4.17
N THR A 179 -8.73 8.51 -3.30
CA THR A 179 -10.07 8.93 -3.70
C THR A 179 -10.21 10.42 -3.46
N SER A 180 -10.60 11.17 -4.51
CA SER A 180 -10.88 12.59 -4.36
C SER A 180 -12.10 12.83 -3.49
N ALA A 181 -12.10 13.97 -2.79
CA ALA A 181 -13.30 14.52 -2.18
C ALA A 181 -14.43 14.64 -3.22
N GLY A 182 -15.67 14.40 -2.80
CA GLY A 182 -16.87 14.62 -3.63
C GLY A 182 -17.30 16.07 -3.63
N ALA A 183 -18.33 16.43 -4.42
CA ALA A 183 -18.83 17.82 -4.45
C ALA A 183 -19.44 18.31 -3.12
N TRP A 184 -19.76 17.37 -2.21
CA TRP A 184 -20.36 17.66 -0.89
C TRP A 184 -19.55 17.08 0.28
N ASP A 185 -18.76 16.04 0.05
CA ASP A 185 -17.88 15.43 1.06
C ASP A 185 -16.47 15.98 0.89
N TRP A 186 -16.00 16.76 1.87
CA TRP A 186 -14.70 17.41 1.86
C TRP A 186 -13.53 16.44 2.11
N ASP A 187 -13.75 15.18 2.46
CA ASP A 187 -12.67 14.26 2.82
C ASP A 187 -12.20 13.45 1.60
N SER A 188 -10.89 13.47 1.33
CA SER A 188 -10.26 12.54 0.40
C SER A 188 -9.95 11.25 1.15
N GLU A 189 -9.78 10.13 0.46
CA GLU A 189 -9.45 8.85 1.12
C GLU A 189 -8.14 8.29 0.58
N LEU A 190 -7.37 7.64 1.44
CA LEU A 190 -6.20 6.86 1.08
C LEU A 190 -6.44 5.40 1.47
N ALA A 191 -6.12 4.49 0.56
CA ALA A 191 -6.19 3.06 0.81
C ALA A 191 -4.93 2.34 0.33
N PHE A 192 -4.55 1.27 1.04
CA PHE A 192 -3.51 0.32 0.65
C PHE A 192 -4.07 -1.08 0.57
N TYR A 193 -3.72 -1.77 -0.50
CA TYR A 193 -3.94 -3.20 -0.67
C TYR A 193 -2.63 -3.90 -0.36
N THR A 194 -2.62 -4.74 0.66
CA THR A 194 -1.39 -5.42 1.11
C THR A 194 -1.47 -6.92 0.94
N ASP A 195 -0.32 -7.57 0.82
CA ASP A 195 -0.20 -9.03 0.93
C ASP A 195 -0.20 -9.52 2.39
N MET A 196 -0.28 -8.62 3.37
CA MET A 196 -0.32 -8.97 4.79
C MET A 196 -1.68 -9.60 5.12
N PRO A 197 -1.73 -10.88 5.57
CA PRO A 197 -3.02 -11.56 5.71
C PRO A 197 -3.93 -10.95 6.78
N TRP A 198 -3.36 -10.24 7.76
CA TRP A 198 -4.07 -9.56 8.85
C TRP A 198 -4.48 -8.11 8.51
N LEU A 199 -3.95 -7.51 7.43
CA LEU A 199 -4.27 -6.14 6.98
C LEU A 199 -4.39 -6.07 5.47
N LYS A 200 -5.25 -6.93 4.92
CA LYS A 200 -5.47 -7.04 3.46
C LYS A 200 -5.81 -5.69 2.81
N HIS A 201 -6.50 -4.82 3.54
CA HIS A 201 -6.88 -3.49 3.12
C HIS A 201 -6.76 -2.52 4.30
N TYR A 202 -5.93 -1.48 4.15
CA TYR A 202 -5.89 -0.33 5.05
C TYR A 202 -6.59 0.84 4.38
N LYS A 203 -7.40 1.60 5.12
CA LYS A 203 -8.12 2.77 4.61
C LYS A 203 -8.12 3.88 5.66
N GLN A 204 -7.87 5.12 5.22
CA GLN A 204 -7.88 6.30 6.06
C GLN A 204 -8.51 7.49 5.33
N ASP A 205 -9.37 8.22 6.03
CA ASP A 205 -9.91 9.49 5.56
C ASP A 205 -8.91 10.62 5.83
N LEU A 206 -8.59 11.37 4.78
CA LEU A 206 -7.72 12.52 4.75
C LEU A 206 -8.60 13.78 4.72
N ARG A 207 -8.65 14.48 5.85
CA ARG A 207 -9.38 15.76 5.92
C ARG A 207 -8.76 16.78 4.96
N SER A 208 -9.56 17.30 4.04
CA SER A 208 -9.08 18.29 3.06
C SER A 208 -8.49 19.52 3.74
N GLY A 209 -7.43 20.05 3.15
CA GLY A 209 -6.68 21.21 3.64
C GLY A 209 -5.58 20.92 4.66
N GLN A 210 -5.55 19.73 5.28
CA GLN A 210 -4.47 19.34 6.21
C GLN A 210 -3.39 18.47 5.56
N VAL A 211 -3.68 17.88 4.40
CA VAL A 211 -2.83 16.89 3.75
C VAL A 211 -2.68 17.21 2.27
N ASN A 212 -1.44 17.28 1.80
CA ASN A 212 -1.15 17.39 0.37
C ASN A 212 -1.13 16.00 -0.25
N LEU A 213 -2.18 15.64 -1.00
CA LEU A 213 -2.28 14.34 -1.68
C LEU A 213 -1.10 14.09 -2.63
N ARG A 214 -0.56 15.13 -3.26
CA ARG A 214 0.59 15.01 -4.16
C ARG A 214 1.84 14.55 -3.42
N SER A 215 2.10 15.07 -2.22
CA SER A 215 3.28 14.61 -1.48
C SER A 215 3.13 13.16 -1.04
N ILE A 216 1.91 12.70 -0.77
CA ILE A 216 1.62 11.27 -0.54
C ILE A 216 1.89 10.45 -1.80
N LEU A 217 1.32 10.87 -2.94
CA LEU A 217 1.51 10.19 -4.23
C LEU A 217 2.98 10.15 -4.65
N GLN A 218 3.73 11.21 -4.36
CA GLN A 218 5.17 11.28 -4.64
C GLN A 218 5.94 10.27 -3.79
N VAL A 219 5.71 10.22 -2.48
CA VAL A 219 6.38 9.24 -1.61
C VAL A 219 5.98 7.81 -1.99
N LEU A 220 4.70 7.56 -2.27
CA LEU A 220 4.25 6.26 -2.76
C LEU A 220 4.87 5.91 -4.10
N GLY A 221 5.02 6.89 -4.98
CA GLY A 221 5.71 6.73 -6.25
C GLY A 221 7.15 6.32 -6.06
N GLU A 222 7.94 7.12 -5.35
CA GLU A 222 9.36 6.88 -5.09
C GLU A 222 9.66 5.56 -4.35
N GLU A 223 8.78 5.15 -3.42
CA GLU A 223 9.03 3.98 -2.56
C GLU A 223 8.36 2.70 -3.09
N LEU A 224 7.31 2.83 -3.92
CA LEU A 224 6.64 1.70 -4.56
C LEU A 224 7.05 1.44 -6.01
N MET A 225 7.70 2.40 -6.64
CA MET A 225 8.03 2.41 -8.06
C MET A 225 9.42 3.05 -8.23
N GLU A 226 10.28 2.54 -9.09
CA GLU A 226 11.63 3.13 -9.26
C GLU A 226 11.58 4.25 -10.32
N PRO A 227 11.58 5.55 -9.95
CA PRO A 227 11.41 6.63 -10.92
C PRO A 227 12.61 6.73 -11.87
N PRO A 228 12.41 6.90 -13.20
CA PRO A 228 13.49 7.33 -14.07
C PRO A 228 13.90 8.77 -13.71
N GLU A 229 15.21 9.05 -13.78
CA GLU A 229 15.80 10.28 -13.24
C GLU A 229 15.25 11.58 -13.88
N THR A 230 14.88 12.53 -13.01
CA THR A 230 14.53 13.95 -13.22
C THR A 230 13.04 14.32 -13.40
N ALA A 231 12.51 15.18 -12.50
CA ALA A 231 11.63 16.31 -12.89
C ALA A 231 11.44 17.36 -11.77
N PRO A 232 11.04 18.60 -12.15
CA PRO A 232 10.49 19.64 -11.27
C PRO A 232 8.94 19.60 -11.18
N GLY A 233 8.34 20.33 -10.22
CA GLY A 233 6.92 20.20 -9.85
C GLY A 233 6.10 21.50 -9.69
N ALA A 234 4.77 21.33 -9.72
CA ALA A 234 3.64 22.17 -9.23
C ALA A 234 2.31 21.55 -9.75
N LEU A 235 1.09 22.02 -9.45
CA LEU A 235 0.24 21.96 -8.23
C LEU A 235 -1.16 21.51 -8.70
N LEU A 236 -1.92 20.77 -7.89
CA LEU A 236 -3.28 20.26 -8.21
C LEU A 236 -4.36 21.22 -7.70
N GLU A 237 -4.97 22.02 -8.57
CA GLU A 237 -6.31 22.59 -8.36
C GLU A 237 -7.07 22.69 -9.69
N GLY A 238 -8.29 22.17 -9.73
CA GLY A 238 -9.30 22.56 -10.71
C GLY A 238 -9.57 21.58 -11.86
N ALA A 239 -10.30 20.49 -11.58
CA ALA A 239 -11.10 19.84 -12.62
C ALA A 239 -12.57 20.29 -12.44
N GLY A 240 -12.97 21.31 -13.18
CA GLY A 240 -14.36 21.75 -13.27
C GLY A 240 -15.23 20.70 -14.01
N PRO A 241 -16.55 20.69 -13.77
CA PRO A 241 -17.44 19.72 -14.39
C PRO A 241 -17.74 20.09 -15.84
N TRP A 242 -18.02 19.05 -16.65
CA TRP A 242 -18.52 19.06 -18.02
C TRP A 242 -17.49 19.01 -19.16
N TYR A 243 -17.04 17.81 -19.53
CA TYR A 243 -16.90 17.36 -20.93
C TYR A 243 -17.07 15.84 -21.04
N ASP A 244 -17.71 15.41 -22.13
CA ASP A 244 -18.02 14.03 -22.59
C ASP A 244 -19.33 13.34 -22.11
N PHE A 245 -20.47 14.02 -22.32
CA PHE A 245 -21.80 13.39 -22.25
C PHE A 245 -22.07 12.36 -23.38
N ARG A 246 -21.29 12.40 -24.48
CA ARG A 246 -21.46 11.48 -25.61
C ARG A 246 -20.85 10.10 -25.34
N GLY A 247 -19.70 10.02 -24.66
CA GLY A 247 -19.11 8.74 -24.22
C GLY A 247 -19.98 7.97 -23.21
N TRP A 248 -20.71 8.69 -22.36
CA TRP A 248 -21.65 8.09 -21.39
C TRP A 248 -22.84 7.38 -22.07
N LEU A 249 -23.34 7.89 -23.20
CA LEU A 249 -24.47 7.30 -23.94
C LEU A 249 -24.09 6.17 -24.90
N HIS A 250 -22.80 6.05 -25.24
CA HIS A 250 -22.37 5.14 -26.31
C HIS A 250 -21.49 3.96 -25.84
N GLY A 251 -21.07 3.91 -24.58
CA GLY A 251 -20.49 2.70 -23.96
C GLY A 251 -19.24 2.13 -24.63
N TYR A 252 -18.60 2.85 -25.55
CA TYR A 252 -17.46 2.32 -26.30
C TYR A 252 -16.19 2.42 -25.46
N ALA A 253 -15.55 1.26 -25.26
CA ALA A 253 -14.15 1.17 -24.87
C ALA A 253 -13.28 1.52 -26.08
N TYR A 254 -12.47 2.58 -26.01
CA TYR A 254 -11.56 2.95 -27.10
C TYR A 254 -10.18 3.31 -26.56
N GLU A 255 -9.17 3.06 -27.39
CA GLU A 255 -7.78 3.46 -27.12
C GLU A 255 -7.63 4.99 -27.21
N LEU A 256 -6.93 5.56 -26.24
CA LEU A 256 -6.53 6.97 -26.22
C LEU A 256 -5.12 7.08 -26.80
N ASP A 257 -4.82 8.21 -27.45
CA ASP A 257 -3.44 8.52 -27.84
C ASP A 257 -2.54 8.59 -26.59
N PRO A 258 -1.53 7.72 -26.45
CA PRO A 258 -0.64 7.72 -25.30
C PRO A 258 0.08 9.04 -25.09
N VAL A 259 0.41 9.78 -26.16
CA VAL A 259 1.10 11.08 -26.06
C VAL A 259 0.18 12.14 -25.45
N ALA A 260 -1.07 12.20 -25.94
CA ALA A 260 -2.08 13.09 -25.37
C ALA A 260 -2.40 12.73 -23.91
N ALA A 261 -2.55 11.44 -23.60
CA ALA A 261 -2.77 10.98 -22.23
C ALA A 261 -1.59 11.33 -21.33
N ASN A 262 -0.35 11.12 -21.78
CA ASN A 262 0.85 11.49 -21.04
C ASN A 262 0.82 12.97 -20.66
N LYS A 263 0.54 13.84 -21.63
CA LYS A 263 0.41 15.28 -21.39
C LYS A 263 -0.68 15.61 -20.37
N GLU A 264 -1.89 15.07 -20.56
CA GLU A 264 -3.03 15.31 -19.65
C GLU A 264 -2.68 14.91 -18.20
N PHE A 265 -2.06 13.74 -18.02
CA PHE A 265 -1.78 13.18 -16.69
C PHE A 265 -0.47 13.66 -16.05
N HIS A 266 0.34 14.46 -16.77
CA HIS A 266 1.44 15.24 -16.20
C HIS A 266 1.08 16.70 -15.93
N GLU A 267 0.30 17.34 -16.80
CA GLU A 267 0.02 18.78 -16.75
C GLU A 267 -1.33 19.08 -16.07
N ASP A 268 -2.42 18.50 -16.59
CA ASP A 268 -3.79 18.84 -16.17
C ASP A 268 -4.21 18.06 -14.91
N LYS A 269 -3.78 16.80 -14.83
CA LYS A 269 -4.05 15.87 -13.73
C LYS A 269 -2.74 15.20 -13.29
N PRO A 270 -1.79 15.93 -12.65
CA PRO A 270 -0.46 15.45 -12.29
C PRO A 270 -0.49 14.29 -11.26
N LEU A 271 -0.85 13.11 -11.76
CA LEU A 271 -0.92 11.83 -11.07
C LEU A 271 0.26 10.95 -11.43
N LEU A 272 0.86 11.19 -12.60
CA LEU A 272 2.09 10.56 -13.04
C LEU A 272 3.30 11.19 -12.35
N LEU A 273 4.28 10.35 -12.04
CA LEU A 273 5.54 10.82 -11.51
C LEU A 273 6.35 11.56 -12.58
N PRO A 274 7.28 12.42 -12.14
CA PRO A 274 8.48 12.76 -12.90
C PRO A 274 9.01 11.59 -13.74
N GLY A 275 9.06 11.74 -15.07
CA GLY A 275 9.61 10.73 -15.99
C GLY A 275 8.76 9.47 -16.20
N GLU A 276 7.64 9.30 -15.48
CA GLU A 276 6.67 8.22 -15.75
C GLU A 276 5.95 8.51 -17.08
N GLU A 277 6.01 7.61 -18.05
CA GLU A 277 5.46 7.76 -19.39
C GLU A 277 4.31 6.79 -19.64
N VAL A 278 3.21 7.29 -20.21
CA VAL A 278 2.10 6.45 -20.67
C VAL A 278 2.52 5.65 -21.90
N ARG A 279 2.41 4.32 -21.81
CA ARG A 279 2.68 3.38 -22.90
C ARG A 279 1.41 2.93 -23.62
N PHE A 280 0.32 2.81 -22.87
CA PHE A 280 -1.01 2.52 -23.39
C PHE A 280 -2.06 3.22 -22.53
N ALA A 281 -3.14 3.67 -23.16
CA ALA A 281 -4.25 4.29 -22.47
C ALA A 281 -5.56 3.89 -23.14
N CYS A 282 -6.58 3.60 -22.35
CA CYS A 282 -7.92 3.37 -22.87
C CYS A 282 -8.97 4.03 -21.98
N LYS A 283 -10.09 4.40 -22.58
CA LYS A 283 -11.26 4.93 -21.88
C LYS A 283 -12.44 3.99 -22.07
N VAL A 284 -13.12 3.64 -20.99
CA VAL A 284 -14.35 2.84 -21.01
C VAL A 284 -15.43 3.59 -20.24
N GLY A 285 -16.38 4.16 -20.99
CA GLY A 285 -17.37 5.07 -20.41
C GLY A 285 -16.69 6.32 -19.82
N ARG A 286 -16.70 6.44 -18.48
CA ARG A 286 -16.02 7.54 -17.76
C ARG A 286 -14.67 7.13 -17.19
N ASP A 287 -14.39 5.84 -17.12
CA ASP A 287 -13.19 5.31 -16.51
C ASP A 287 -12.05 5.36 -17.51
N THR A 288 -10.85 5.64 -17.01
CA THR A 288 -9.62 5.62 -17.81
C THR A 288 -8.65 4.62 -17.19
N THR A 289 -8.06 3.77 -18.01
CA THR A 289 -6.99 2.85 -17.60
C THR A 289 -5.73 3.23 -18.37
N LEU A 290 -4.65 3.51 -17.64
CA LEU A 290 -3.33 3.80 -18.17
C LEU A 290 -2.38 2.67 -17.80
N LEU A 291 -1.59 2.22 -18.76
CA LEU A 291 -0.42 1.39 -18.53
C LEU A 291 0.80 2.26 -18.81
N THR A 292 1.61 2.49 -17.79
CA THR A 292 2.87 3.23 -17.90
C THR A 292 4.03 2.24 -18.01
N GLN A 293 5.28 2.71 -17.94
CA GLN A 293 6.42 1.84 -17.71
C GLN A 293 6.53 1.35 -16.25
N MET A 294 5.77 1.92 -15.31
CA MET A 294 5.90 1.63 -13.88
C MET A 294 4.70 0.88 -13.28
N ARG A 295 3.49 1.12 -13.79
CA ARG A 295 2.25 0.63 -13.18
C ARG A 295 1.07 0.58 -14.15
N ALA A 296 0.04 -0.15 -13.73
CA ALA A 296 -1.32 0.08 -14.17
C ALA A 296 -2.00 1.13 -13.25
N LEU A 297 -2.55 2.19 -13.83
CA LEU A 297 -3.34 3.22 -13.15
C LEU A 297 -4.77 3.22 -13.68
N ARG A 298 -5.74 2.93 -12.81
CA ARG A 298 -7.16 3.05 -13.12
C ARG A 298 -7.75 4.29 -12.46
N VAL A 299 -8.34 5.14 -13.28
CA VAL A 299 -9.09 6.35 -12.90
C VAL A 299 -10.57 6.03 -13.05
N ASP A 300 -11.25 5.84 -11.94
CA ASP A 300 -12.65 5.45 -11.91
C ASP A 300 -13.51 6.62 -11.40
N VAL A 301 -14.43 7.09 -12.23
CA VAL A 301 -15.31 8.21 -11.90
C VAL A 301 -16.58 7.68 -11.26
N GLN A 302 -16.71 7.92 -9.96
CA GLN A 302 -17.75 7.37 -9.10
C GLN A 302 -18.98 8.27 -8.96
N GLY A 303 -20.13 7.63 -8.77
CA GLY A 303 -21.41 8.29 -8.50
C GLY A 303 -22.09 8.93 -9.72
N PHE A 304 -23.37 9.27 -9.56
CA PHE A 304 -24.19 9.83 -10.63
C PHE A 304 -23.68 11.19 -11.11
N THR A 305 -23.24 12.04 -10.17
CA THR A 305 -22.67 13.36 -10.47
C THR A 305 -21.22 13.31 -10.95
N GLY A 306 -20.53 12.17 -10.81
CA GLY A 306 -19.13 12.00 -11.23
C GLY A 306 -18.13 12.85 -10.44
N THR A 307 -18.51 13.26 -9.23
CA THR A 307 -17.74 14.23 -8.43
C THR A 307 -16.65 13.58 -7.59
N ARG A 308 -16.70 12.26 -7.43
CA ARG A 308 -15.71 11.48 -6.69
C ARG A 308 -14.93 10.64 -7.69
N VAL A 309 -13.61 10.69 -7.64
CA VAL A 309 -12.74 9.96 -8.56
C VAL A 309 -11.79 9.10 -7.74
N ASN A 310 -11.76 7.81 -8.06
CA ASN A 310 -10.87 6.84 -7.44
C ASN A 310 -9.67 6.61 -8.36
N TYR A 311 -8.46 6.89 -7.85
CA TYR A 311 -7.20 6.67 -8.54
C TYR A 311 -6.51 5.45 -7.95
N LYS A 312 -6.61 4.31 -8.64
CA LYS A 312 -6.07 3.02 -8.19
C LYS A 312 -4.80 2.67 -8.96
N SER A 313 -3.70 2.45 -8.24
CA SER A 313 -2.39 2.12 -8.81
C SER A 313 -1.95 0.71 -8.42
N ILE A 314 -1.47 -0.05 -9.39
CA ILE A 314 -0.84 -1.37 -9.22
C ILE A 314 0.53 -1.34 -9.90
N PRO A 315 1.64 -1.24 -9.15
CA PRO A 315 3.00 -1.35 -9.68
C PRO A 315 3.24 -2.72 -10.35
N TYR A 316 4.05 -2.79 -11.41
CA TYR A 316 4.31 -4.06 -12.11
C TYR A 316 4.96 -5.11 -11.20
N ARG A 317 5.89 -4.71 -10.31
CA ARG A 317 6.49 -5.57 -9.28
C ARG A 317 5.47 -6.24 -8.34
N SER A 318 4.24 -5.71 -8.30
CA SER A 318 3.14 -6.23 -7.48
C SER A 318 2.21 -7.17 -8.23
N MET A 319 2.37 -7.32 -9.54
CA MET A 319 1.59 -8.23 -10.37
C MET A 319 2.25 -9.60 -10.40
N GLY A 320 1.52 -10.64 -10.01
CA GLY A 320 2.02 -12.02 -10.04
C GLY A 320 1.87 -12.68 -11.42
N SER A 321 0.86 -12.26 -12.19
CA SER A 321 0.64 -12.69 -13.57
C SER A 321 -0.36 -11.76 -14.25
N PHE A 322 -0.49 -11.88 -15.57
CA PHE A 322 -1.55 -11.23 -16.33
C PHE A 322 -2.07 -12.16 -17.41
N PHE A 323 -3.25 -11.82 -17.93
CA PHE A 323 -3.87 -12.50 -19.05
C PHE A 323 -4.53 -11.47 -19.96
N VAL A 324 -4.39 -11.67 -21.27
CA VAL A 324 -5.11 -10.93 -22.30
C VAL A 324 -5.89 -11.93 -23.16
N ARG A 325 -7.20 -11.72 -23.28
CA ARG A 325 -8.11 -12.51 -24.10
C ARG A 325 -8.60 -11.71 -25.28
N THR A 326 -8.58 -12.31 -26.46
CA THR A 326 -9.34 -11.83 -27.61
C THR A 326 -10.81 -12.18 -27.47
N ALA A 327 -11.67 -11.40 -28.12
CA ALA A 327 -13.07 -11.75 -28.26
C ALA A 327 -13.25 -13.08 -29.03
N GLY A 328 -14.18 -13.92 -28.59
CA GLY A 328 -14.53 -15.18 -29.25
C GLY A 328 -15.63 -15.00 -30.31
N ILE A 329 -16.02 -16.07 -31.00
CA ILE A 329 -17.03 -16.02 -32.10
C ILE A 329 -18.40 -15.46 -31.64
N ALA A 330 -18.72 -15.58 -30.34
CA ALA A 330 -19.98 -15.17 -29.73
C ALA A 330 -19.88 -13.99 -28.73
N SER A 331 -18.69 -13.42 -28.52
CA SER A 331 -18.45 -12.25 -27.66
C SER A 331 -17.78 -11.16 -28.48
N ILE A 332 -18.09 -9.88 -28.24
CA ILE A 332 -17.44 -8.72 -28.88
C ILE A 332 -16.39 -8.11 -27.93
N ASP A 333 -16.27 -8.66 -26.73
CA ASP A 333 -15.43 -8.09 -25.69
C ASP A 333 -14.15 -8.91 -25.55
N ALA A 334 -13.03 -8.22 -25.71
CA ALA A 334 -11.72 -8.65 -25.30
C ALA A 334 -11.49 -8.26 -23.84
N GLU A 335 -10.49 -8.85 -23.19
CA GLU A 335 -10.32 -8.70 -21.75
C GLU A 335 -8.85 -8.72 -21.34
N MET A 336 -8.48 -7.83 -20.42
CA MET A 336 -7.22 -7.88 -19.68
C MET A 336 -7.53 -8.14 -18.20
N GLN A 337 -6.79 -9.06 -17.60
CA GLN A 337 -6.79 -9.31 -16.17
C GLN A 337 -5.36 -9.21 -15.63
N LEU A 338 -5.18 -8.40 -14.58
CA LEU A 338 -3.92 -8.25 -13.85
C LEU A 338 -4.10 -8.88 -12.47
N PHE A 339 -3.31 -9.92 -12.16
CA PHE A 339 -3.43 -10.64 -10.90
C PHE A 339 -2.41 -10.14 -9.88
N THR A 340 -2.84 -9.94 -8.63
CA THR A 340 -1.97 -9.49 -7.54
C THR A 340 -2.02 -10.47 -6.36
N PRO A 341 -0.96 -10.55 -5.54
CA PRO A 341 -0.97 -11.33 -4.32
C PRO A 341 -1.73 -10.65 -3.18
N ALA A 342 -2.25 -9.42 -3.35
CA ALA A 342 -3.05 -8.75 -2.33
C ALA A 342 -4.46 -9.37 -2.24
N PRO A 343 -4.85 -9.96 -1.10
CA PRO A 343 -6.13 -10.67 -1.00
C PRO A 343 -7.36 -9.76 -1.16
N ALA A 344 -7.24 -8.46 -0.91
CA ALA A 344 -8.32 -7.49 -1.09
C ALA A 344 -8.39 -6.91 -2.52
N MET A 345 -7.42 -7.23 -3.39
CA MET A 345 -7.39 -6.83 -4.80
C MET A 345 -6.76 -7.94 -5.65
N PRO A 346 -7.34 -9.15 -5.66
CA PRO A 346 -6.71 -10.31 -6.30
C PRO A 346 -6.61 -10.15 -7.82
N VAL A 347 -7.52 -9.40 -8.44
CA VAL A 347 -7.56 -9.13 -9.87
C VAL A 347 -8.02 -7.71 -10.16
N LEU A 348 -7.35 -7.04 -11.10
CA LEU A 348 -7.88 -5.88 -11.82
C LEU A 348 -8.30 -6.34 -13.22
N GLN A 349 -9.59 -6.23 -13.50
CA GLN A 349 -10.17 -6.63 -14.78
C GLN A 349 -10.57 -5.39 -15.60
N GLN A 350 -10.22 -5.42 -16.89
CA GLN A 350 -10.58 -4.42 -17.87
C GLN A 350 -11.10 -5.11 -19.13
N SER A 351 -12.36 -4.86 -19.47
CA SER A 351 -12.92 -5.27 -20.76
C SER A 351 -12.67 -4.20 -21.82
N PHE A 352 -12.44 -4.65 -23.05
CA PHE A 352 -12.25 -3.82 -24.23
C PHE A 352 -13.19 -4.28 -25.33
N ARG A 353 -13.52 -3.39 -26.25
CA ARG A 353 -14.10 -3.81 -27.53
C ARG A 353 -12.95 -4.23 -28.43
N TYR A 354 -12.97 -5.47 -28.95
CA TYR A 354 -11.79 -6.05 -29.62
C TYR A 354 -11.34 -5.30 -30.87
N ASP A 355 -12.23 -4.56 -31.53
CA ASP A 355 -11.98 -3.79 -32.75
C ASP A 355 -11.48 -2.36 -32.49
N LEU A 356 -11.45 -1.92 -31.23
CA LEU A 356 -11.08 -0.56 -30.83
C LEU A 356 -9.79 -0.48 -30.00
N VAL A 357 -9.13 -1.61 -29.74
CA VAL A 357 -7.94 -1.71 -28.90
C VAL A 357 -6.95 -2.71 -29.49
N ASP A 358 -5.67 -2.33 -29.59
CA ASP A 358 -4.60 -3.27 -29.94
C ASP A 358 -4.21 -4.16 -28.74
N LEU A 359 -4.76 -5.37 -28.70
CA LEU A 359 -4.48 -6.34 -27.63
C LEU A 359 -3.02 -6.85 -27.63
N PHE A 360 -2.36 -6.88 -28.80
CA PHE A 360 -0.95 -7.25 -28.86
C PHE A 360 -0.08 -6.13 -28.30
N GLY A 361 -0.43 -4.88 -28.61
CA GLY A 361 0.14 -3.69 -27.98
C GLY A 361 -0.01 -3.72 -26.45
N VAL A 362 -1.21 -3.99 -25.94
CA VAL A 362 -1.46 -4.16 -24.49
C VAL A 362 -0.59 -5.27 -23.90
N SER A 363 -0.58 -6.46 -24.52
CA SER A 363 0.25 -7.58 -24.06
C SER A 363 1.74 -7.24 -24.05
N LYS A 364 2.22 -6.50 -25.05
CA LYS A 364 3.62 -6.06 -25.13
C LYS A 364 3.96 -5.10 -23.99
N VAL A 365 3.12 -4.08 -23.76
CA VAL A 365 3.34 -3.11 -22.66
C VAL A 365 3.40 -3.81 -21.30
N LEU A 366 2.48 -4.75 -21.04
CA LEU A 366 2.49 -5.53 -19.80
C LEU A 366 3.74 -6.41 -19.66
N THR A 367 4.18 -7.02 -20.76
CA THR A 367 5.40 -7.85 -20.77
C THR A 367 6.64 -6.99 -20.51
N ASP A 368 6.77 -5.85 -21.18
CA ASP A 368 7.89 -4.92 -21.02
C ASP A 368 7.93 -4.38 -19.58
N GLY A 369 6.80 -3.92 -19.05
CA GLY A 369 6.72 -3.38 -17.67
C GLY A 369 7.07 -4.42 -16.60
N LEU A 370 6.64 -5.68 -16.78
CA LEU A 370 7.05 -6.77 -15.89
C LEU A 370 8.55 -7.08 -16.02
N ALA A 371 9.09 -7.12 -17.25
CA ALA A 371 10.50 -7.44 -17.48
C ALA A 371 11.45 -6.35 -16.96
N GLU A 372 11.09 -5.07 -17.10
CA GLU A 372 11.88 -3.93 -16.62
C GLU A 372 12.00 -3.92 -15.09
N ASP A 373 10.91 -4.23 -14.36
CA ASP A 373 10.90 -4.32 -12.89
C ASP A 373 11.68 -5.52 -12.34
N PHE A 374 11.90 -6.57 -13.14
CA PHE A 374 12.62 -7.77 -12.71
C PHE A 374 14.14 -7.72 -12.96
N GLY A 375 14.65 -6.73 -13.72
CA GLY A 375 16.07 -6.56 -14.01
C GLY A 375 16.73 -7.75 -14.76
N PRO A 376 17.96 -7.59 -15.26
CA PRO A 376 18.72 -8.68 -15.90
C PRO A 376 19.24 -9.74 -14.91
N ASP A 377 19.09 -9.54 -13.61
CA ASP A 377 19.72 -10.34 -12.55
C ASP A 377 18.85 -11.52 -12.05
N ILE A 378 17.73 -11.84 -12.73
CA ILE A 378 17.07 -13.12 -12.50
C ILE A 378 17.89 -14.21 -13.19
N GLU A 379 18.82 -14.82 -12.44
CA GLU A 379 19.16 -16.21 -12.67
C GLU A 379 17.86 -17.01 -12.58
N MET A 380 17.24 -17.31 -13.72
CA MET A 380 16.11 -18.21 -13.76
C MET A 380 16.56 -19.51 -13.08
N PRO A 381 15.88 -19.99 -12.01
CA PRO A 381 16.22 -21.29 -11.45
C PRO A 381 16.08 -22.30 -12.57
N ILE A 382 17.22 -22.87 -12.98
CA ILE A 382 17.26 -23.97 -13.93
C ILE A 382 16.60 -25.14 -13.19
N TYR A 383 15.29 -25.31 -13.37
CA TYR A 383 14.63 -26.51 -12.93
C TYR A 383 15.23 -27.67 -13.73
N PRO A 384 15.83 -28.67 -13.06
CA PRO A 384 16.34 -29.82 -13.78
C PRO A 384 15.19 -30.48 -14.54
N PRO A 385 15.41 -30.96 -15.78
CA PRO A 385 14.38 -31.65 -16.54
C PRO A 385 13.84 -32.80 -15.70
N MET A 386 12.55 -32.76 -15.42
CA MET A 386 11.82 -33.89 -14.85
C MET A 386 11.80 -34.98 -15.93
N TYR A 387 12.68 -35.97 -15.79
CA TYR A 387 12.72 -37.20 -16.60
C TYR A 387 11.71 -38.23 -16.10
#